data_AF-C7NLQ8-F1
#
_entry.id   AF-C7NLQ8-F1
#
_cell.length_a   1.000
_cell.length_b   1.000
_cell.length_c   1.000
_cell.angle_alpha   90.00
_cell.angle_beta   90.00
_cell.angle_gamma   90.00
#
_symmetry.space_group_name_H-M   'P 1'
#
loop_
_entity.id
_entity.type
_entity.pdbx_description
1 polymer ?
#
loop_
_entity_poly.entity_id
_entity_poly.type
_entity_poly.pdbx_seq_one_letter_code
_entity_poly.pdbx_strand_id
1 'polypeptide(L)'
;MIAVLAALVAVLVLAGIGVYGLITGPPTSTEPSSDDSNGPGPVVTVPDPVPTQTPRLPVVRPSADPETFAGNVATALFSWDTASGFMPLDYTAVVLEVGDPSGAEQAGLAADIATYLPSREAWVELRQYATTQHLTVDTIYVPDTWDDAVAQAQPGQLAEGTIAYTIEGARHRDGVWNEQAVTSEHPVAFTVFLVCGPTYDTCHLLRLSQLDNPLR
;
A
#
# COMPACT_ATOMS: atom_id res chain seq x y z
N MET A 1 -38.62 -15.92 -25.96
CA MET A 1 -38.30 -17.30 -25.51
C MET A 1 -37.01 -17.37 -24.69
N ILE A 2 -35.97 -16.58 -25.01
CA ILE A 2 -34.71 -16.54 -24.22
C ILE A 2 -34.90 -15.87 -22.84
N ALA A 3 -35.73 -14.83 -22.74
CA ALA A 3 -35.99 -14.15 -21.47
C ALA A 3 -36.69 -15.02 -20.41
N VAL A 4 -37.53 -15.98 -20.84
CA VAL A 4 -38.26 -16.89 -19.93
C VAL A 4 -37.32 -17.98 -19.38
N LEU A 5 -36.33 -18.41 -20.18
CA LEU A 5 -35.32 -19.38 -19.77
C LEU A 5 -34.34 -18.81 -18.74
N ALA A 6 -33.92 -17.55 -18.89
CA ALA A 6 -32.99 -16.91 -17.96
C ALA A 6 -33.60 -16.68 -16.56
N ALA A 7 -34.88 -16.30 -16.50
CA ALA A 7 -35.59 -16.11 -15.23
C ALA A 7 -35.79 -17.44 -14.48
N LEU A 8 -36.04 -18.54 -15.21
CA LEU A 8 -36.23 -19.87 -14.61
C LEU A 8 -34.93 -20.43 -14.00
N VAL A 9 -33.78 -20.14 -14.60
CA VAL A 9 -32.45 -20.53 -14.08
C VAL A 9 -32.09 -19.72 -12.83
N ALA A 10 -32.40 -18.42 -12.79
CA ALA A 10 -32.14 -17.59 -11.62
C ALA A 10 -32.94 -18.02 -10.37
N VAL A 11 -34.19 -18.45 -10.55
CA VAL A 11 -35.04 -18.94 -9.45
C VAL A 11 -34.57 -20.30 -8.92
N LEU A 12 -34.06 -21.19 -9.77
CA LEU A 12 -33.53 -22.49 -9.34
C LEU A 12 -32.22 -22.39 -8.54
N VAL A 13 -31.36 -21.41 -8.87
CA VAL A 13 -30.10 -21.19 -8.13
C VAL A 13 -30.37 -20.59 -6.74
N LEU A 14 -31.33 -19.67 -6.62
CA LEU A 14 -31.69 -19.07 -5.33
C LEU A 14 -32.43 -20.06 -4.40
N ALA A 15 -33.17 -21.03 -4.95
CA ALA A 15 -33.80 -22.09 -4.16
C ALA A 15 -32.81 -23.16 -3.66
N GLY A 16 -31.66 -23.33 -4.31
CA GLY A 16 -30.65 -24.33 -3.93
C GLY A 16 -29.82 -23.98 -2.70
N ILE A 17 -29.57 -22.69 -2.45
CA ILE A 17 -28.75 -22.23 -1.32
C ILE A 17 -29.59 -22.09 -0.03
N GLY A 18 -30.89 -21.82 -0.14
CA GLY A 18 -31.78 -21.63 1.01
C GLY A 18 -32.23 -22.90 1.74
N VAL A 19 -32.10 -24.09 1.13
CA VAL A 19 -32.67 -25.34 1.70
C VAL A 19 -31.62 -26.25 2.34
N TYR A 20 -30.33 -26.16 1.98
CA TYR A 20 -29.30 -27.03 2.56
C TYR A 20 -28.75 -26.58 3.93
N GLY A 21 -29.03 -25.34 4.37
CA GLY A 21 -28.72 -24.87 5.73
C GLY A 21 -29.81 -25.17 6.77
N LEU A 22 -30.95 -25.73 6.35
CA LEU A 22 -32.13 -25.93 7.20
C LEU A 22 -32.46 -27.41 7.51
N ILE A 23 -31.60 -28.35 7.10
CA ILE A 23 -31.74 -29.79 7.39
C ILE A 23 -30.45 -30.32 8.00
N THR A 24 -30.16 -29.92 9.24
CA THR A 24 -29.61 -30.78 10.31
C THR A 24 -29.60 -29.96 11.60
N GLY A 25 -30.67 -30.11 12.38
CA GLY A 25 -30.77 -29.63 13.76
C GLY A 25 -29.97 -30.52 14.75
N PRO A 26 -29.96 -30.16 16.05
CA PRO A 26 -28.82 -30.32 16.96
C PRO A 26 -28.82 -31.64 17.73
N PRO A 27 -27.67 -32.15 18.19
CA PRO A 27 -27.62 -33.01 19.35
C PRO A 27 -27.39 -32.16 20.62
N THR A 28 -28.44 -32.06 21.43
CA THR A 28 -28.33 -31.81 22.86
C THR A 28 -27.62 -33.00 23.53
N SER A 29 -26.63 -32.73 24.37
CA SER A 29 -26.22 -33.61 25.46
C SER A 29 -25.62 -32.76 26.57
N THR A 30 -26.48 -32.41 27.53
CA THR A 30 -26.13 -31.85 28.83
C THR A 30 -25.78 -33.00 29.77
N GLU A 31 -24.60 -32.89 30.39
CA GLU A 31 -24.09 -33.47 31.65
C GLU A 31 -24.31 -34.95 32.01
N PRO A 32 -23.25 -35.53 32.61
CA PRO A 32 -23.33 -35.97 33.99
C PRO A 32 -22.39 -35.14 34.87
N SER A 33 -22.96 -34.49 35.88
CA SER A 33 -22.22 -34.04 37.06
C SER A 33 -21.84 -35.28 37.89
N SER A 34 -20.60 -35.33 38.36
CA SER A 34 -20.17 -35.75 39.72
C SER A 34 -18.66 -36.03 39.77
N ASP A 35 -17.98 -35.11 40.44
CA ASP A 35 -16.89 -35.25 41.43
C ASP A 35 -15.69 -36.20 41.25
N ASP A 36 -14.60 -35.67 41.83
CA ASP A 36 -13.36 -36.29 42.30
C ASP A 36 -12.23 -36.55 41.29
N SER A 37 -11.24 -35.66 41.28
CA SER A 37 -9.90 -36.00 41.81
C SER A 37 -8.93 -34.81 41.83
N ASN A 38 -8.37 -34.58 43.01
CA ASN A 38 -7.20 -33.73 43.28
C ASN A 38 -6.06 -33.98 42.28
N GLY A 39 -5.65 -32.94 41.55
CA GLY A 39 -4.41 -32.88 40.78
C GLY A 39 -3.90 -31.43 40.70
N PRO A 40 -2.58 -31.18 40.68
CA PRO A 40 -2.04 -29.82 40.62
C PRO A 40 -2.51 -29.13 39.33
N GLY A 41 -3.10 -27.93 39.46
CA GLY A 41 -3.69 -27.23 38.32
C GLY A 41 -2.69 -26.91 37.21
N PRO A 42 -3.12 -26.87 35.94
CA PRO A 42 -2.28 -26.43 34.85
C PRO A 42 -1.93 -24.96 35.08
N VAL A 43 -0.63 -24.64 35.10
CA VAL A 43 -0.16 -23.27 35.03
C VAL A 43 -0.59 -22.72 33.68
N VAL A 44 -1.59 -21.84 33.67
CA VAL A 44 -1.90 -21.01 32.52
C VAL A 44 -0.73 -20.04 32.37
N THR A 45 0.25 -20.40 31.55
CA THR A 45 1.22 -19.43 31.05
C THR A 45 0.43 -18.50 30.13
N VAL A 46 -0.04 -17.38 30.65
CA VAL A 46 -0.52 -16.27 29.82
C VAL A 46 0.66 -15.91 28.92
N PRO A 47 0.55 -16.01 27.59
CA PRO A 47 1.59 -15.50 26.71
C PRO A 47 1.84 -14.05 27.10
N ASP A 48 3.10 -13.67 27.32
CA ASP A 48 3.43 -12.27 27.53
C ASP A 48 2.77 -11.46 26.42
N PRO A 49 2.04 -10.36 26.74
CA PRO A 49 1.42 -9.55 25.72
C PRO A 49 2.52 -9.10 24.77
N VAL A 50 2.45 -9.55 23.52
CA VAL A 50 3.33 -9.08 22.45
C VAL A 50 3.20 -7.56 22.50
N PRO A 51 4.28 -6.80 22.69
CA PRO A 51 4.19 -5.35 22.75
C PRO A 51 3.56 -4.88 21.45
N THR A 52 2.34 -4.38 21.54
CA THR A 52 1.66 -3.70 20.44
C THR A 52 2.48 -2.44 20.17
N GLN A 53 3.39 -2.53 19.19
CA GLN A 53 4.08 -1.35 18.69
C GLN A 53 3.01 -0.37 18.23
N THR A 54 3.06 0.85 18.78
CA THR A 54 2.22 1.94 18.31
C THR A 54 2.47 2.11 16.81
N PRO A 55 1.42 2.09 15.97
CA PRO A 55 1.57 2.33 14.54
C PRO A 55 2.32 3.64 14.28
N ARG A 56 3.22 3.63 13.30
CA ARG A 56 4.03 4.80 12.90
C ARG A 56 3.93 5.00 11.39
N LEU A 57 3.94 6.25 10.98
CA LEU A 57 4.07 6.59 9.56
C LEU A 57 5.46 6.17 9.05
N PRO A 58 5.59 5.85 7.75
CA PRO A 58 6.89 5.67 7.13
C PRO A 58 7.71 6.97 7.21
N VAL A 59 9.01 6.86 6.98
CA VAL A 59 9.92 8.02 6.90
C VAL A 59 10.72 7.87 5.62
N VAL A 60 10.79 8.94 4.82
CA VAL A 60 11.74 9.01 3.71
C VAL A 60 13.10 9.40 4.28
N ARG A 61 14.06 8.47 4.25
CA ARG A 61 15.42 8.77 4.73
C ARG A 61 16.12 9.71 3.75
N PRO A 62 16.69 10.84 4.21
CA PRO A 62 17.49 11.71 3.37
C PRO A 62 18.71 10.98 2.82
N SER A 63 19.12 11.35 1.61
CA SER A 63 20.34 10.84 0.97
C SER A 63 20.89 11.91 0.01
N ALA A 64 22.21 11.97 -0.14
CA ALA A 64 22.87 12.74 -1.20
C ALA A 64 23.12 11.90 -2.46
N ASP A 65 23.02 10.57 -2.34
CA ASP A 65 23.01 9.65 -3.47
C ASP A 65 21.60 9.59 -4.08
N PRO A 66 21.44 9.95 -5.37
CA PRO A 66 20.13 10.12 -5.98
C PRO A 66 19.36 8.81 -6.15
N GLU A 67 20.03 7.71 -6.50
CA GLU A 67 19.39 6.39 -6.66
C GLU A 67 18.86 5.89 -5.31
N THR A 68 19.67 5.99 -4.26
CA THR A 68 19.26 5.66 -2.88
C THR A 68 18.08 6.52 -2.43
N PHE A 69 18.09 7.82 -2.72
CA PHE A 69 16.97 8.70 -2.38
C PHE A 69 15.68 8.30 -3.11
N ALA A 70 15.76 8.00 -4.41
CA ALA A 70 14.61 7.54 -5.19
C ALA A 70 14.01 6.24 -4.62
N GLY A 71 14.84 5.28 -4.22
CA GLY A 71 14.42 4.05 -3.55
C GLY A 71 13.74 4.29 -2.20
N ASN A 72 14.26 5.24 -1.41
CA ASN A 72 13.65 5.64 -0.12
C ASN A 72 12.26 6.26 -0.32
N VAL A 73 12.11 7.14 -1.32
CA VAL A 73 10.81 7.73 -1.70
C VAL A 73 9.82 6.63 -2.12
N ALA A 74 10.23 5.74 -3.03
CA ALA A 74 9.40 4.65 -3.50
C ALA A 74 8.91 3.74 -2.37
N THR A 75 9.82 3.36 -1.46
CA THR A 75 9.48 2.53 -0.30
C THR A 75 8.43 3.21 0.57
N ALA A 76 8.62 4.49 0.90
CA ALA A 76 7.67 5.23 1.75
C ALA A 76 6.31 5.42 1.08
N LEU A 77 6.28 5.71 -0.22
CA LEU A 77 5.06 5.94 -1.01
C LEU A 77 4.13 4.72 -1.01
N PHE A 78 4.69 3.51 -0.98
CA PHE A 78 3.94 2.27 -1.00
C PHE A 78 3.75 1.62 0.37
N SER A 79 4.40 2.13 1.42
CA SER A 79 4.34 1.58 2.79
C SER A 79 3.21 2.21 3.60
N TRP A 80 2.00 1.68 3.44
CA TRP A 80 0.85 2.16 4.20
C TRP A 80 0.03 1.05 4.84
N ASP A 81 -0.66 1.40 5.92
CA ASP A 81 -1.48 0.50 6.72
C ASP A 81 -2.82 1.18 7.05
N THR A 82 -3.92 0.58 6.60
CA THR A 82 -5.27 1.13 6.81
C THR A 82 -5.79 0.94 8.25
N ALA A 83 -5.23 -0.01 9.00
CA ALA A 83 -5.53 -0.30 10.41
C ALA A 83 -4.70 0.54 11.41
N SER A 84 -3.67 1.24 10.93
CA SER A 84 -2.79 2.11 11.75
C SER A 84 -3.47 3.29 12.44
N GLY A 85 -4.69 3.65 12.02
CA GLY A 85 -5.39 4.86 12.46
C GLY A 85 -5.08 6.12 11.65
N PHE A 86 -4.07 6.07 10.78
CA PHE A 86 -3.76 7.14 9.84
C PHE A 86 -4.70 7.12 8.61
N MET A 87 -4.74 8.25 7.91
CA MET A 87 -5.49 8.48 6.68
C MET A 87 -4.54 8.77 5.51
N PRO A 88 -4.98 8.65 4.25
CA PRO A 88 -4.11 8.88 3.08
C PRO A 88 -3.30 10.18 3.14
N LEU A 89 -3.92 11.27 3.62
CA LEU A 89 -3.28 12.58 3.71
C LEU A 89 -2.09 12.60 4.69
N ASP A 90 -2.11 11.78 5.74
CA ASP A 90 -0.99 11.66 6.67
C ASP A 90 0.23 11.04 5.98
N TYR A 91 0.01 10.05 5.11
CA TYR A 91 1.06 9.45 4.28
C TYR A 91 1.54 10.42 3.19
N THR A 92 0.63 11.21 2.61
CA THR A 92 1.01 12.28 1.66
C THR A 92 1.97 13.29 2.32
N ALA A 93 1.71 13.68 3.57
CA ALA A 93 2.53 14.65 4.28
C ALA A 93 3.99 14.19 4.44
N VAL A 94 4.22 12.90 4.71
CA VAL A 94 5.57 12.30 4.81
C VAL A 94 6.36 12.49 3.53
N VAL A 95 5.75 12.23 2.37
CA VAL A 95 6.45 12.33 1.08
C VAL A 95 6.62 13.79 0.66
N LEU A 96 5.67 14.66 0.99
CA LEU A 96 5.78 16.10 0.74
C LEU A 96 6.88 16.78 1.58
N GLU A 97 7.22 16.25 2.76
CA GLU A 97 8.25 16.81 3.64
C GLU A 97 9.64 16.82 2.98
N VAL A 98 9.92 15.85 2.11
CA VAL A 98 11.19 15.77 1.36
C VAL A 98 11.14 16.46 0.00
N GLY A 99 10.06 17.18 -0.29
CA GLY A 99 9.93 17.98 -1.51
C GLY A 99 11.01 19.06 -1.62
N ASP A 100 11.18 19.60 -2.82
CA ASP A 100 12.08 20.73 -3.08
C ASP A 100 11.74 21.94 -2.17
N PRO A 101 12.69 22.42 -1.34
CA PRO A 101 12.44 23.48 -0.38
C PRO A 101 12.13 24.84 -1.03
N SER A 102 12.38 25.01 -2.33
CA SER A 102 11.92 26.19 -3.07
C SER A 102 10.39 26.30 -3.10
N GLY A 103 9.69 25.18 -2.95
CA GLY A 103 8.24 25.07 -3.04
C GLY A 103 7.69 25.12 -4.48
N ALA A 104 8.54 25.29 -5.50
CA ALA A 104 8.11 25.45 -6.89
C ALA A 104 7.28 24.27 -7.40
N GLU A 105 7.71 23.05 -7.10
CA GLU A 105 7.02 21.82 -7.54
C GLU A 105 5.98 21.30 -6.55
N GLN A 106 5.80 21.94 -5.39
CA GLN A 106 5.06 21.32 -4.28
C GLN A 106 3.58 21.04 -4.60
N ALA A 107 2.91 21.93 -5.34
CA ALA A 107 1.54 21.71 -5.78
C ALA A 107 1.41 20.57 -6.80
N GLY A 108 2.38 20.48 -7.73
CA GLY A 108 2.45 19.40 -8.71
C GLY A 108 2.74 18.06 -8.03
N LEU A 109 3.72 18.03 -7.14
CA LEU A 109 4.09 16.86 -6.36
C LEU A 109 2.93 16.32 -5.52
N ALA A 110 2.18 17.20 -4.84
CA ALA A 110 1.01 16.80 -4.07
C ALA A 110 -0.06 16.14 -4.97
N ALA A 111 -0.28 16.68 -6.17
CA ALA A 111 -1.18 16.10 -7.15
C ALA A 111 -0.69 14.74 -7.64
N ASP A 112 0.62 14.58 -7.90
CA ASP A 112 1.17 13.30 -8.31
C ASP A 112 1.02 12.24 -7.21
N ILE A 113 1.40 12.54 -5.96
CA ILE A 113 1.29 11.62 -4.81
C ILE A 113 -0.15 11.14 -4.60
N ALA A 114 -1.14 12.02 -4.79
CA ALA A 114 -2.54 11.66 -4.65
C ALA A 114 -2.98 10.56 -5.63
N THR A 115 -2.26 10.36 -6.74
CA THR A 115 -2.54 9.28 -7.71
C THR A 115 -2.02 7.91 -7.26
N TYR A 116 -1.11 7.86 -6.28
CA TYR A 116 -0.52 6.62 -5.77
C TYR A 116 -1.28 6.03 -4.57
N LEU A 117 -2.04 6.88 -3.86
CA LEU A 117 -2.76 6.48 -2.66
C LEU A 117 -4.23 6.15 -2.97
N PRO A 118 -4.86 5.22 -2.24
CA PRO A 118 -6.30 5.01 -2.34
C PRO A 118 -7.07 6.29 -2.04
N SER A 119 -8.24 6.47 -2.68
CA SER A 119 -9.18 7.52 -2.29
C SER A 119 -9.62 7.34 -0.83
N ARG A 120 -10.18 8.39 -0.23
CA ARG A 120 -10.69 8.31 1.14
C ARG A 120 -11.77 7.24 1.29
N GLU A 121 -12.68 7.11 0.32
CA GLU A 121 -13.71 6.06 0.35
C GLU A 121 -13.07 4.66 0.26
N ALA A 122 -12.17 4.47 -0.71
CA ALA A 122 -11.47 3.19 -0.88
C ALA A 122 -10.66 2.82 0.37
N TRP A 123 -10.05 3.79 1.05
CA TRP A 123 -9.33 3.56 2.31
C TRP A 123 -10.23 3.01 3.42
N VAL A 124 -11.46 3.54 3.53
CA VAL A 124 -12.45 3.06 4.52
C VAL A 124 -12.91 1.64 4.19
N GLU A 125 -13.08 1.31 2.91
CA GLU A 125 -13.39 -0.05 2.47
C GLU A 125 -12.24 -1.02 2.78
N LEU A 126 -11.01 -0.66 2.41
CA LEU A 126 -9.82 -1.47 2.65
C LEU A 126 -9.55 -1.70 4.14
N ARG A 127 -9.85 -0.72 4.99
CA ARG A 127 -9.71 -0.84 6.45
C ARG A 127 -10.51 -2.01 7.04
N GLN A 128 -11.65 -2.37 6.44
CA GLN A 128 -12.45 -3.52 6.90
C GLN A 128 -11.69 -4.84 6.82
N TYR A 129 -10.66 -4.89 5.97
CA TYR A 129 -9.79 -6.05 5.77
C TYR A 129 -8.40 -5.85 6.38
N ALA A 130 -8.21 -4.82 7.21
CA ALA A 130 -6.90 -4.45 7.77
C ALA A 130 -5.80 -4.39 6.70
N THR A 131 -6.12 -3.86 5.52
CA THR A 131 -5.20 -3.92 4.38
C THR A 131 -3.94 -3.11 4.63
N THR A 132 -2.79 -3.73 4.38
CA THR A 132 -1.48 -3.09 4.30
C THR A 132 -0.94 -3.16 2.88
N GLN A 133 -0.05 -2.24 2.53
CA GLN A 133 0.70 -2.29 1.27
C GLN A 133 2.19 -2.08 1.55
N HIS A 134 3.01 -2.73 0.74
CA HIS A 134 4.44 -2.47 0.65
C HIS A 134 4.92 -2.68 -0.80
N LEU A 135 6.18 -2.30 -1.07
CA LEU A 135 6.82 -2.44 -2.38
C LEU A 135 8.07 -3.31 -2.24
N THR A 136 8.22 -4.27 -3.15
CA THR A 136 9.51 -4.87 -3.47
C THR A 136 10.04 -4.18 -4.72
N VAL A 137 11.25 -3.62 -4.63
CA VAL A 137 11.91 -2.96 -5.77
C VAL A 137 12.75 -3.99 -6.50
N ASP A 138 12.54 -4.10 -7.81
CA ASP A 138 13.32 -5.00 -8.68
C ASP A 138 14.49 -4.24 -9.30
N THR A 139 14.22 -3.05 -9.85
CA THR A 139 15.24 -2.22 -10.50
C THR A 139 15.00 -0.74 -10.25
N ILE A 140 16.10 0.02 -10.25
CA ILE A 140 16.12 1.47 -10.24
C ILE A 140 17.15 1.88 -11.29
N TYR A 141 16.77 2.71 -12.25
CA TYR A 141 17.67 3.13 -13.32
C TYR A 141 17.30 4.50 -13.88
N VAL A 142 18.26 5.21 -14.46
CA VAL A 142 17.99 6.45 -15.21
C VAL A 142 17.41 6.04 -16.58
N PRO A 143 16.20 6.52 -16.95
CA PRO A 143 15.58 6.12 -18.20
C PRO A 143 16.37 6.66 -19.41
N ASP A 144 16.39 5.90 -20.50
CA ASP A 144 17.20 6.24 -21.69
C ASP A 144 16.76 7.60 -22.30
N THR A 145 15.47 7.93 -22.18
CA THR A 145 14.90 9.21 -22.64
C THR A 145 15.25 10.41 -21.76
N TRP A 146 15.93 10.23 -20.62
CA TRP A 146 16.27 11.36 -19.74
C TRP A 146 17.26 12.33 -20.41
N ASP A 147 18.28 11.82 -21.11
CA ASP A 147 19.26 12.67 -21.78
C ASP A 147 18.61 13.54 -22.88
N ASP A 148 17.62 12.99 -23.58
CA ASP A 148 16.81 13.73 -24.55
C ASP A 148 15.98 14.83 -23.87
N ALA A 149 15.38 14.54 -22.71
CA ALA A 149 14.63 15.53 -21.93
C ALA A 149 15.52 16.67 -21.45
N VAL A 150 16.76 16.36 -21.02
CA VAL A 150 17.76 17.37 -20.65
C VAL A 150 18.16 18.22 -21.86
N ALA A 151 18.41 17.60 -23.02
CA ALA A 151 18.78 18.32 -24.25
C ALA A 151 17.67 19.24 -24.78
N GLN A 152 16.40 18.90 -24.52
CA GLN A 152 15.23 19.67 -24.95
C GLN A 152 14.79 20.72 -23.93
N ALA A 153 15.31 20.67 -22.70
CA ALA A 153 14.97 21.64 -21.66
C ALA A 153 15.46 23.05 -22.02
N GLN A 154 14.63 24.05 -21.77
CA GLN A 154 15.03 25.44 -21.91
C GLN A 154 16.11 25.79 -20.87
N PRO A 155 17.00 26.75 -21.16
CA PRO A 155 18.00 27.20 -20.18
C PRO A 155 17.35 27.60 -18.86
N GLY A 156 17.79 26.99 -17.76
CA GLY A 156 17.26 27.23 -16.41
C GLY A 156 15.92 26.54 -16.10
N GLN A 157 15.38 25.73 -17.00
CA GLN A 157 14.17 24.94 -16.74
C GLN A 157 14.42 23.80 -15.74
N LEU A 158 15.62 23.20 -15.79
CA LEU A 158 16.06 22.18 -14.85
C LEU A 158 17.19 22.76 -14.00
N ALA A 159 17.08 22.64 -12.67
CA ALA A 159 18.17 23.00 -11.77
C ALA A 159 19.35 22.04 -11.95
N GLU A 160 20.57 22.49 -11.66
CA GLU A 160 21.74 21.61 -11.72
C GLU A 160 21.61 20.45 -10.74
N GLY A 161 21.96 19.23 -11.17
CA GLY A 161 21.76 18.03 -10.36
C GLY A 161 20.33 17.47 -10.40
N THR A 162 19.45 18.00 -11.25
CA THR A 162 18.15 17.36 -11.55
C THR A 162 18.37 16.05 -12.31
N ILE A 163 17.69 15.00 -11.90
CA ILE A 163 17.77 13.67 -12.50
C ILE A 163 16.44 12.92 -12.34
N ALA A 164 16.20 11.94 -13.21
CA ALA A 164 15.06 11.05 -13.15
C ALA A 164 15.50 9.59 -12.95
N TYR A 165 14.78 8.86 -12.11
CA TYR A 165 14.95 7.41 -11.94
C TYR A 165 13.63 6.70 -12.17
N THR A 166 13.59 5.78 -13.13
CA THR A 166 12.51 4.83 -13.29
C THR A 166 12.73 3.66 -12.33
N ILE A 167 11.67 3.29 -11.62
CA ILE A 167 11.62 2.21 -10.65
C ILE A 167 10.60 1.20 -11.17
N GLU A 168 11.05 -0.05 -11.27
CA GLU A 168 10.19 -1.21 -11.53
C GLU A 168 10.22 -2.12 -10.31
N GLY A 169 9.07 -2.70 -9.98
CA GLY A 169 8.92 -3.58 -8.82
C GLY A 169 7.56 -4.23 -8.73
N ALA A 170 7.27 -4.82 -7.58
CA ALA A 170 5.99 -5.42 -7.26
C ALA A 170 5.40 -4.78 -6.00
N ARG A 171 4.19 -4.24 -6.11
CA ARG A 171 3.41 -3.85 -4.93
C ARG A 171 2.71 -5.09 -4.36
N HIS A 172 2.80 -5.26 -3.06
CA HIS A 172 2.15 -6.32 -2.33
C HIS A 172 1.08 -5.72 -1.45
N ARG A 173 -0.07 -6.39 -1.37
CA ARG A 173 -1.12 -6.07 -0.40
C ARG A 173 -1.43 -7.30 0.42
N ASP A 174 -1.54 -7.09 1.72
CA ASP A 174 -1.93 -8.10 2.69
C ASP A 174 -3.22 -7.64 3.36
N GLY A 175 -4.09 -8.56 3.72
CA GLY A 175 -5.33 -8.27 4.43
C GLY A 175 -5.94 -9.52 5.06
N VAL A 176 -7.11 -9.35 5.67
CA VAL A 176 -7.86 -10.40 6.35
C VAL A 176 -9.29 -10.46 5.82
N TRP A 177 -9.72 -11.63 5.37
CA TRP A 177 -11.09 -11.90 4.91
C TRP A 177 -11.61 -13.17 5.58
N ASN A 178 -12.76 -13.10 6.26
CA ASN A 178 -13.33 -14.22 7.03
C ASN A 178 -12.30 -14.91 7.96
N GLU A 179 -11.54 -14.11 8.71
CA GLU A 179 -10.47 -14.58 9.62
C GLU A 179 -9.26 -15.26 8.94
N GLN A 180 -9.22 -15.24 7.60
CA GLN A 180 -8.12 -15.80 6.81
C GLN A 180 -7.26 -14.69 6.21
N ALA A 181 -5.94 -14.86 6.26
CA ALA A 181 -5.02 -13.96 5.59
C ALA A 181 -5.16 -14.10 4.07
N VAL A 182 -5.19 -12.97 3.37
CA VAL A 182 -5.22 -12.89 1.91
C VAL A 182 -4.13 -11.94 1.43
N THR A 183 -3.51 -12.27 0.30
CA THR A 183 -2.43 -11.47 -0.28
C THR A 183 -2.67 -11.27 -1.77
N SER A 184 -2.23 -10.13 -2.31
CA SER A 184 -2.17 -9.88 -3.74
C SER A 184 -0.87 -9.18 -4.12
N GLU A 185 -0.42 -9.42 -5.34
CA GLU A 185 0.82 -8.86 -5.87
C GLU A 185 0.55 -8.32 -7.27
N HIS A 186 1.07 -7.13 -7.56
CA HIS A 186 0.94 -6.50 -8.87
C HIS A 186 2.25 -5.81 -9.26
N PRO A 187 2.73 -5.99 -10.50
CA PRO A 187 3.86 -5.23 -10.98
C PRO A 187 3.49 -3.74 -11.03
N VAL A 188 4.48 -2.89 -10.78
CA VAL A 188 4.37 -1.44 -10.88
C VAL A 188 5.60 -0.85 -11.55
N ALA A 189 5.40 0.23 -12.30
CA ALA A 189 6.51 1.01 -12.84
C ALA A 189 6.21 2.51 -12.79
N PHE A 190 7.17 3.32 -12.36
CA PHE A 190 7.01 4.77 -12.29
C PHE A 190 8.36 5.49 -12.24
N THR A 191 8.36 6.80 -12.47
CA THR A 191 9.57 7.62 -12.49
C THR A 191 9.54 8.64 -11.36
N VAL A 192 10.65 8.75 -10.63
CA VAL A 192 10.91 9.74 -9.59
C VAL A 192 11.81 10.83 -10.19
N PHE A 193 11.35 12.08 -10.16
CA PHE A 193 12.15 13.23 -10.54
C PHE A 193 12.63 13.94 -9.29
N LEU A 194 13.93 14.18 -9.20
CA LEU A 194 14.56 14.71 -7.99
C LEU A 194 15.72 15.65 -8.36
N VAL A 195 16.15 16.45 -7.39
CA VAL A 195 17.32 17.33 -7.50
C VAL A 195 18.25 17.13 -6.31
N CYS A 196 19.55 17.00 -6.56
CA CYS A 196 20.57 16.87 -5.52
C CYS A 196 21.66 17.93 -5.68
N GLY A 197 22.91 17.58 -5.39
CA GLY A 197 24.07 18.43 -5.65
C GLY A 197 24.26 18.68 -7.15
N PRO A 198 24.71 19.89 -7.54
CA PRO A 198 25.21 20.95 -6.67
C PRO A 198 24.13 21.91 -6.13
N THR A 199 22.86 21.77 -6.52
CA THR A 199 21.80 22.69 -6.05
C THR A 199 21.55 22.56 -4.55
N TYR A 200 21.57 21.33 -4.02
CA TYR A 200 21.38 21.03 -2.60
C TYR A 200 22.39 19.98 -2.09
N ASP A 201 22.72 20.02 -0.80
CA ASP A 201 23.64 19.04 -0.19
C ASP A 201 23.00 17.63 -0.07
N THR A 202 21.67 17.56 -0.01
CA THR A 202 20.88 16.34 -0.03
C THR A 202 19.84 16.39 -1.14
N CYS A 203 19.39 15.23 -1.59
CA CYS A 203 18.38 15.13 -2.62
C CYS A 203 17.00 15.56 -2.11
N HIS A 204 16.24 16.20 -3.00
CA HIS A 204 14.86 16.61 -2.79
C HIS A 204 13.96 16.13 -3.92
N LEU A 205 12.73 15.76 -3.57
CA LEU A 205 11.75 15.26 -4.52
C LEU A 205 11.09 16.42 -5.28
N LEU A 206 11.06 16.33 -6.61
CA LEU A 206 10.43 17.31 -7.48
C LEU A 206 9.04 16.84 -7.88
N ARG A 207 8.95 15.72 -8.61
CA ARG A 207 7.74 15.21 -9.24
C ARG A 207 7.74 13.69 -9.27
N LEU A 208 6.57 13.11 -9.49
CA LEU A 208 6.42 11.69 -9.79
C LEU A 208 5.70 11.55 -11.13
N SER A 209 6.08 10.57 -11.95
CA SER A 209 5.23 10.20 -13.09
C SER A 209 3.90 9.63 -12.59
N GLN A 210 2.95 9.44 -13.49
CA GLN A 210 1.80 8.60 -13.19
C GLN A 210 2.26 7.15 -12.98
N LEU A 211 1.61 6.44 -12.05
CA LEU A 211 1.82 5.02 -11.83
C LEU A 211 1.53 4.21 -13.12
N ASP A 212 2.40 3.26 -13.41
CA ASP A 212 2.41 2.39 -14.61
C ASP A 212 2.58 3.14 -15.94
N ASN A 213 3.06 4.39 -15.87
CA ASN A 213 3.41 5.22 -17.01
C ASN A 213 4.78 5.90 -16.77
N PRO A 214 5.87 5.11 -16.64
CA PRO A 214 7.22 5.65 -16.43
C PRO A 214 7.80 6.22 -17.72
N LEU A 215 8.86 7.02 -17.57
CA LEU A 215 9.82 7.27 -18.65
C LEU A 215 10.57 5.97 -18.96
N ARG A 216 10.88 5.79 -20.24
CA ARG A 216 11.60 4.61 -20.75
C ARG A 216 13.03 4.98 -21.09
#